data_AF-A0A941PFV8-F1
#
_entry.id   AF-A0A941PFV8-F1
#
_cell.length_a   1.000
_cell.length_b   1.000
_cell.length_c   1.000
_cell.angle_alpha   90.00
_cell.angle_beta   90.00
_cell.angle_gamma   90.00
#
_symmetry.space_group_name_H-M   'P 1'
#
loop_
_entity.id
_entity.type
_entity.pdbx_description
1 polymer ?
#
loop_
_entity_poly.entity_id
_entity_poly.type
_entity_poly.pdbx_seq_one_letter_code
_entity_poly.pdbx_strand_id
1 'polypeptide(L)'
;QSIPAAVSGRALSVLAIIALGFYLFLLTTSNPFVRLLPNIPADGADLNPVLQDPGLAVHPPILYMGYVGFAVPFAFAMAALLSKQLDPRWVRWSRPWTLIAWCFLTLGIVLGSAWAYHELGWGGWWFWDPVENASFLPWLAGTALIHSLAVTEKRQLFKAWTILLAVCAFSLSLLGTFLVRSGVLVSVHSFASDPARGLFMLVFLLLVVGGSLSLYAWRGRMLAASGEFSMLSRESMLLLNNLLLFVAMLTVLLGTLYPLILSALNLQKLSVGPPYFNTVFIPIFAPALFLMAIAPIFRWKNTVFSEIRNQLILFFILVTLLSIALCWWAGVKSLGFLAALMLAIWLITWSLSHIRVKAGQWAMILAHLGVGVTALGIICTTVCSQQRDVAMKPGDSLQMG
;
A
#
# COMPACT_ATOMS: atom_id res chain seq x y z
N GLN A 1 11.34 25.42 11.06
CA GLN A 1 12.82 25.33 11.20
C GLN A 1 13.38 24.84 9.88
N SER A 2 14.38 25.52 9.33
CA SER A 2 15.04 25.15 8.08
C SER A 2 15.79 23.82 8.21
N ILE A 3 15.89 23.08 7.10
CA ILE A 3 16.66 21.83 7.03
C ILE A 3 18.16 22.21 7.03
N PRO A 4 19.01 21.65 7.90
CA PRO A 4 20.45 21.90 7.87
C PRO A 4 21.05 21.56 6.50
N ALA A 5 21.95 22.42 5.99
CA ALA A 5 22.54 22.27 4.66
C ALA A 5 23.20 20.90 4.44
N ALA A 6 23.87 20.35 5.45
CA ALA A 6 24.50 19.03 5.37
C ALA A 6 23.50 17.86 5.27
N VAL A 7 22.27 18.01 5.81
CA VAL A 7 21.21 17.00 5.66
C VAL A 7 20.55 17.14 4.30
N SER A 8 20.22 18.37 3.91
CA SER A 8 19.63 18.68 2.61
C SER A 8 20.55 18.23 1.46
N GLY A 9 21.83 18.57 1.51
CA GLY A 9 22.82 18.17 0.51
C GLY A 9 22.89 16.66 0.33
N ARG A 10 22.95 15.89 1.43
CA ARG A 10 22.96 14.41 1.36
C ARG A 10 21.66 13.84 0.79
N ALA A 11 20.51 14.35 1.21
CA ALA A 11 19.22 13.90 0.68
C ALA A 11 19.11 14.19 -0.83
N LEU A 12 19.51 15.39 -1.25
CA LEU A 12 19.55 15.77 -2.67
C LEU A 12 20.54 14.91 -3.46
N SER A 13 21.72 14.58 -2.90
CA SER A 13 22.66 13.66 -3.54
C SER A 13 22.07 12.27 -3.75
N VAL A 14 21.33 11.73 -2.76
CA VAL A 14 20.65 10.43 -2.90
C VAL A 14 19.58 10.49 -3.99
N LEU A 15 18.78 11.56 -4.02
CA LEU A 15 17.78 11.77 -5.08
C LEU A 15 18.44 11.91 -6.46
N ALA A 16 19.57 12.61 -6.55
CA ALA A 16 20.31 12.77 -7.80
C ALA A 16 20.88 11.43 -8.31
N ILE A 17 21.37 10.56 -7.42
CA ILE A 17 21.83 9.20 -7.78
C ILE A 17 20.66 8.37 -8.31
N ILE A 18 19.49 8.44 -7.67
CA ILE A 18 18.27 7.75 -8.15
C ILE A 18 17.87 8.29 -9.53
N ALA A 19 17.82 9.61 -9.69
CA ALA A 19 17.48 10.26 -10.95
C ALA A 19 18.46 9.89 -12.05
N LEU A 20 19.76 9.88 -11.77
CA LEU A 20 20.79 9.42 -12.71
C LEU A 20 20.53 7.97 -13.17
N GLY A 21 20.16 7.08 -12.25
CA GLY A 21 19.78 5.71 -12.60
C GLY A 21 18.61 5.65 -13.60
N PHE A 22 17.55 6.43 -13.36
CA PHE A 22 16.42 6.52 -14.28
C PHE A 22 16.75 7.24 -15.60
N TYR A 23 17.66 8.23 -15.60
CA TYR A 23 18.14 8.84 -16.83
C TYR A 23 18.97 7.86 -17.66
N LEU A 24 19.81 7.05 -17.02
CA LEU A 24 20.52 5.97 -17.70
C LEU A 24 19.55 4.94 -18.26
N PHE A 25 18.52 4.53 -17.51
CA PHE A 25 17.44 3.67 -18.01
C PHE A 25 16.80 4.24 -19.28
N LEU A 26 16.41 5.51 -19.23
CA LEU A 26 15.77 6.23 -20.33
C LEU A 26 16.69 6.30 -21.54
N LEU A 27 17.95 6.68 -21.39
CA LEU A 27 18.87 6.84 -22.52
C LEU A 27 19.31 5.51 -23.16
N THR A 28 19.32 4.42 -22.40
CA THR A 28 19.87 3.13 -22.86
C THR A 28 18.80 2.16 -23.35
N THR A 29 17.69 2.00 -22.61
CA THR A 29 16.70 0.92 -22.86
C THR A 29 15.30 1.45 -23.21
N SER A 30 15.06 2.74 -23.03
CA SER A 30 13.75 3.37 -23.26
C SER A 30 13.89 4.73 -23.93
N ASN A 31 14.81 4.85 -24.89
CA ASN A 31 15.24 6.13 -25.45
C ASN A 31 14.13 6.75 -26.35
N PRO A 32 13.51 7.87 -25.94
CA PRO A 32 12.43 8.49 -26.69
C PRO A 32 12.93 9.24 -27.94
N PHE A 33 14.24 9.38 -28.11
CA PHE A 33 14.86 10.06 -29.24
C PHE A 33 15.28 9.10 -30.36
N VAL A 34 15.05 7.80 -30.20
CA VAL A 34 15.27 6.82 -31.27
C VAL A 34 14.37 7.18 -32.45
N ARG A 35 14.99 7.43 -33.61
CA ARG A 35 14.27 7.72 -34.84
C ARG A 35 13.79 6.42 -35.45
N LEU A 36 12.49 6.36 -35.73
CA LEU A 36 11.90 5.22 -36.43
C LEU A 36 12.24 5.23 -37.92
N LEU A 37 12.40 6.39 -38.55
CA LEU A 37 12.72 6.45 -39.99
C LEU A 37 14.15 5.98 -40.29
N PRO A 38 14.35 5.12 -41.32
CA PRO A 38 13.37 4.68 -42.33
C PRO A 38 12.54 3.43 -41.96
N ASN A 39 12.77 2.83 -40.79
CA ASN A 39 12.06 1.66 -40.28
C ASN A 39 10.64 2.01 -39.79
N ILE A 40 9.72 2.25 -40.71
CA ILE A 40 8.31 2.50 -40.43
C ILE A 40 7.69 1.22 -39.83
N PRO A 41 7.07 1.28 -38.64
CA PRO A 41 6.38 0.13 -38.05
C PRO A 41 5.26 -0.39 -38.96
N ALA A 42 5.07 -1.71 -38.99
CA ALA A 42 4.00 -2.34 -39.78
C ALA A 42 2.59 -1.98 -39.25
N ASP A 43 2.48 -1.74 -37.93
CA ASP A 43 1.29 -1.26 -37.25
C ASP A 43 1.57 0.09 -36.58
N GLY A 44 0.77 1.09 -36.89
CA GLY A 44 0.88 2.46 -36.35
C GLY A 44 -0.11 2.79 -35.23
N ALA A 45 -0.89 1.81 -34.77
CA ALA A 45 -1.98 2.04 -33.82
C ALA A 45 -1.53 2.34 -32.37
N ASP A 46 -0.22 2.36 -32.09
CA ASP A 46 0.38 2.56 -30.76
C ASP A 46 -0.21 1.59 -29.72
N LEU A 47 -1.21 2.04 -28.95
CA LEU A 47 -1.93 1.24 -27.97
C LEU A 47 -3.10 0.46 -28.61
N ASN A 48 -3.35 -0.75 -28.11
CA ASN A 48 -4.57 -1.50 -28.41
C ASN A 48 -5.82 -0.62 -28.18
N PRO A 49 -6.85 -0.63 -29.06
CA PRO A 49 -8.04 0.19 -28.90
C PRO A 49 -8.69 0.18 -27.51
N VAL A 50 -8.70 -0.97 -26.82
CA VAL A 50 -9.23 -1.08 -25.43
C VAL A 50 -8.44 -0.26 -24.40
N LEU A 51 -7.21 0.13 -24.75
CA LEU A 51 -6.32 0.92 -23.91
C LEU A 51 -6.39 2.41 -24.24
N GLN A 52 -7.09 2.82 -25.29
CA GLN A 52 -7.24 4.23 -25.66
C GLN A 52 -8.35 4.92 -24.84
N ASP A 53 -8.27 4.81 -23.52
CA ASP A 53 -9.23 5.36 -22.57
C ASP A 53 -8.61 6.50 -21.71
N PRO A 54 -9.32 7.61 -21.47
CA PRO A 54 -8.84 8.70 -20.62
C PRO A 54 -8.42 8.26 -19.20
N GLY A 55 -9.09 7.25 -18.65
CA GLY A 55 -8.73 6.62 -17.38
C GLY A 55 -7.34 5.98 -17.42
N LEU A 56 -7.00 5.25 -18.50
CA LEU A 56 -5.64 4.72 -18.69
C LEU A 56 -4.60 5.84 -18.85
N ALA A 57 -4.94 6.95 -19.48
CA ALA A 57 -3.99 8.07 -19.63
C ALA A 57 -3.69 8.78 -18.29
N VAL A 58 -4.67 8.87 -17.40
CA VAL A 58 -4.58 9.68 -16.17
C VAL A 58 -4.05 8.89 -14.96
N HIS A 59 -4.48 7.63 -14.77
CA HIS A 59 -4.15 6.92 -13.53
C HIS A 59 -2.67 6.54 -13.38
N PRO A 60 -1.92 6.10 -14.42
CA PRO A 60 -0.53 5.71 -14.26
C PRO A 60 0.37 6.88 -13.85
N PRO A 61 0.30 8.09 -14.46
CA PRO A 61 1.08 9.24 -13.98
C PRO A 61 0.83 9.57 -12.51
N ILE A 62 -0.43 9.50 -12.06
CA ILE A 62 -0.81 9.75 -10.66
C ILE A 62 -0.23 8.66 -9.73
N LEU A 63 -0.34 7.40 -10.13
CA LEU A 63 0.24 6.27 -9.41
C LEU A 63 1.77 6.38 -9.31
N TYR A 64 2.44 6.74 -10.41
CA TYR A 64 3.89 6.96 -10.45
C TYR A 64 4.33 8.17 -9.63
N MET A 65 3.53 9.24 -9.53
CA MET A 65 3.79 10.33 -8.58
C MET A 65 3.84 9.80 -7.13
N GLY A 66 3.01 8.81 -6.80
CA GLY A 66 3.09 8.10 -5.54
C GLY A 66 4.40 7.30 -5.37
N TYR A 67 4.77 6.49 -6.37
CA TYR A 67 6.00 5.70 -6.36
C TYR A 67 7.26 6.56 -6.22
N VAL A 68 7.41 7.57 -7.07
CA VAL A 68 8.56 8.48 -7.05
C VAL A 68 8.52 9.36 -5.80
N GLY A 69 7.33 9.70 -5.30
CA GLY A 69 7.17 10.43 -4.05
C GLY A 69 7.84 9.75 -2.85
N PHE A 70 7.83 8.41 -2.79
CA PHE A 70 8.52 7.65 -1.73
C PHE A 70 10.06 7.72 -1.82
N ALA A 71 10.64 8.20 -2.93
CA ALA A 71 12.09 8.45 -3.01
C ALA A 71 12.55 9.53 -2.03
N VAL A 72 11.68 10.49 -1.67
CA VAL A 72 12.00 11.57 -0.75
C VAL A 72 12.15 11.08 0.70
N PRO A 73 11.18 10.38 1.32
CA PRO A 73 11.37 9.79 2.65
C PRO A 73 12.53 8.78 2.67
N PHE A 74 12.74 8.03 1.58
CA PHE A 74 13.93 7.18 1.42
C PHE A 74 15.23 7.99 1.48
N ALA A 75 15.32 9.09 0.73
CA ALA A 75 16.51 9.94 0.70
C ALA A 75 16.82 10.57 2.07
N PHE A 76 15.79 10.99 2.82
CA PHE A 76 15.98 11.45 4.20
C PHE A 76 16.49 10.33 5.12
N ALA A 77 15.95 9.11 4.98
CA ALA A 77 16.41 7.96 5.75
C ALA A 77 17.89 7.63 5.44
N MET A 78 18.27 7.63 4.15
CA MET A 78 19.66 7.44 3.73
C MET A 78 20.57 8.55 4.25
N ALA A 79 20.14 9.82 4.16
CA ALA A 79 20.90 10.95 4.70
C ALA A 79 21.13 10.84 6.21
N ALA A 80 20.13 10.38 6.97
CA ALA A 80 20.25 10.14 8.42
C ALA A 80 21.28 9.03 8.73
N LEU A 81 21.25 7.93 7.97
CA LEU A 81 22.22 6.83 8.13
C LEU A 81 23.65 7.20 7.72
N LEU A 82 23.80 7.97 6.62
CA LEU A 82 25.10 8.44 6.14
C LEU A 82 25.73 9.46 7.08
N SER A 83 24.91 10.35 7.65
CA SER A 83 25.37 11.37 8.61
C SER A 83 25.68 10.84 10.00
N LYS A 84 25.26 9.60 10.32
CA LYS A 84 25.30 9.01 11.66
C LYS A 84 24.53 9.85 12.71
N GLN A 85 23.55 10.63 12.26
CA GLN A 85 22.72 11.48 13.11
C GLN A 85 21.25 11.10 12.94
N LEU A 86 20.74 10.29 13.88
CA LEU A 86 19.32 9.92 13.95
C LEU A 86 18.51 10.99 14.70
N ASP A 87 18.69 12.25 14.29
CA ASP A 87 17.99 13.37 14.87
C ASP A 87 16.50 13.26 14.52
N PRO A 88 15.60 13.32 15.50
CA PRO A 88 14.17 13.21 15.27
C PRO A 88 13.59 14.22 14.27
N ARG A 89 14.30 15.33 14.02
CA ARG A 89 13.90 16.36 13.07
C ARG A 89 13.73 15.82 11.64
N TRP A 90 14.48 14.79 11.22
CA TRP A 90 14.32 14.22 9.88
C TRP A 90 12.92 13.63 9.66
N VAL A 91 12.30 13.09 10.71
CA VAL A 91 10.94 12.56 10.68
C VAL A 91 9.93 13.65 10.34
N ARG A 92 10.11 14.86 10.90
CA ARG A 92 9.23 16.00 10.62
C ARG A 92 9.32 16.46 9.18
N TRP A 93 10.52 16.43 8.59
CA TRP A 93 10.72 16.77 7.19
C TRP A 93 10.21 15.68 6.25
N SER A 94 10.35 14.41 6.63
CA SER A 94 9.92 13.26 5.83
C SER A 94 8.39 13.07 5.79
N ARG A 95 7.70 13.41 6.89
CA ARG A 95 6.25 13.21 7.04
C ARG A 95 5.37 13.84 5.95
N PRO A 96 5.49 15.13 5.58
CA PRO A 96 4.66 15.70 4.52
C PRO A 96 4.88 15.00 3.16
N TRP A 97 6.12 14.67 2.83
CA TRP A 97 6.44 13.94 1.58
C TRP A 97 5.88 12.53 1.56
N THR A 98 5.93 11.83 2.71
CA THR A 98 5.33 10.50 2.85
C THR A 98 3.80 10.57 2.65
N LEU A 99 3.14 11.58 3.21
CA LEU A 99 1.70 11.78 3.04
C LEU A 99 1.34 12.12 1.59
N ILE A 100 2.10 13.01 0.94
CA ILE A 100 1.89 13.36 -0.47
C ILE A 100 2.02 12.12 -1.36
N ALA A 101 3.11 11.34 -1.19
CA ALA A 101 3.34 10.11 -1.92
C ALA A 101 2.19 9.09 -1.71
N TRP A 102 1.78 8.91 -0.46
CA TRP A 102 0.68 8.00 -0.12
C TRP A 102 -0.67 8.46 -0.69
N CYS A 103 -0.96 9.77 -0.70
CA CYS A 103 -2.18 10.32 -1.30
C CYS A 103 -2.21 10.11 -2.82
N PHE A 104 -1.12 10.42 -3.52
CA PHE A 104 -1.01 10.17 -4.97
C PHE A 104 -1.12 8.69 -5.29
N LEU A 105 -0.47 7.82 -4.50
CA LEU A 105 -0.59 6.37 -4.68
C LEU A 105 -2.03 5.89 -4.46
N THR A 106 -2.70 6.37 -3.41
CA THR A 106 -4.12 6.06 -3.14
C THR A 106 -5.02 6.51 -4.29
N LEU A 107 -4.84 7.74 -4.78
CA LEU A 107 -5.61 8.27 -5.91
C LEU A 107 -5.35 7.47 -7.19
N GLY A 108 -4.08 7.13 -7.47
CA GLY A 108 -3.70 6.32 -8.62
C GLY A 108 -4.32 4.92 -8.58
N ILE A 109 -4.34 4.29 -7.40
CA ILE A 109 -5.00 3.00 -7.19
C ILE A 109 -6.51 3.13 -7.41
N VAL A 110 -7.18 4.12 -6.82
CA VAL A 110 -8.63 4.31 -6.98
C VAL A 110 -9.01 4.55 -8.44
N LEU A 111 -8.28 5.42 -9.15
CA LEU A 111 -8.52 5.68 -10.56
C LEU A 111 -8.24 4.45 -11.43
N GLY A 112 -7.17 3.70 -11.13
CA GLY A 112 -6.85 2.45 -11.81
C GLY A 112 -7.92 1.39 -11.59
N SER A 113 -8.42 1.21 -10.38
CA SER A 113 -9.52 0.30 -10.07
C SER A 113 -10.82 0.71 -10.78
N ALA A 114 -11.13 2.01 -10.86
CA ALA A 114 -12.30 2.50 -11.57
C ALA A 114 -12.20 2.24 -13.08
N TRP A 115 -11.04 2.52 -13.68
CA TRP A 115 -10.76 2.22 -15.08
C TRP A 115 -10.88 0.71 -15.37
N ALA A 116 -10.24 -0.13 -14.55
CA ALA A 116 -10.23 -1.57 -14.76
C ALA A 116 -11.62 -2.19 -14.55
N TYR A 117 -12.43 -1.65 -13.63
CA TYR A 117 -13.82 -2.04 -13.49
C TYR A 117 -14.63 -1.75 -14.76
N HIS A 118 -14.44 -0.58 -15.37
CA HIS A 118 -15.15 -0.16 -16.58
C HIS A 118 -14.68 -0.90 -17.85
N GLU A 119 -13.37 -0.92 -18.11
CA GLU A 119 -12.80 -1.42 -19.36
C GLU A 119 -12.51 -2.93 -19.34
N LEU A 120 -12.09 -3.48 -18.20
CA LEU A 120 -11.75 -4.90 -18.06
C LEU A 120 -12.89 -5.71 -17.44
N GLY A 121 -14.00 -5.06 -17.07
CA GLY A 121 -15.20 -5.71 -16.55
C GLY A 121 -14.97 -6.45 -15.24
N TRP A 122 -14.20 -5.88 -14.30
CA TRP A 122 -14.00 -6.51 -13.00
C TRP A 122 -15.32 -6.82 -12.30
N GLY A 123 -15.62 -8.10 -12.09
CA GLY A 123 -16.82 -8.55 -11.35
C GLY A 123 -16.74 -8.41 -9.83
N GLY A 124 -15.78 -7.64 -9.30
CA GLY A 124 -15.49 -7.59 -7.86
C GLY A 124 -14.75 -6.33 -7.42
N TRP A 125 -14.33 -6.31 -6.14
CA TRP A 125 -13.73 -5.14 -5.49
C TRP A 125 -12.21 -5.02 -5.67
N TRP A 126 -11.52 -6.14 -5.93
CA TRP A 126 -10.08 -6.21 -6.21
C TRP A 126 -9.76 -7.54 -6.90
N PHE A 127 -9.05 -7.53 -8.03
CA PHE A 127 -8.85 -8.72 -8.85
C PHE A 127 -7.61 -9.52 -8.43
N TRP A 128 -6.75 -8.92 -7.59
CA TRP A 128 -5.49 -9.51 -7.11
C TRP A 128 -4.49 -9.82 -8.24
N ASP A 129 -4.57 -9.07 -9.35
CA ASP A 129 -3.59 -9.15 -10.43
C ASP A 129 -2.18 -8.75 -9.93
N PRO A 130 -1.09 -9.34 -10.44
CA PRO A 130 0.26 -8.99 -10.01
C PRO A 130 0.61 -7.50 -10.12
N VAL A 131 0.07 -6.77 -11.10
CA VAL A 131 0.33 -5.33 -11.27
C VAL A 131 -0.47 -4.49 -10.27
N GLU A 132 -1.70 -4.88 -9.97
CA GLU A 132 -2.47 -4.30 -8.87
C GLU A 132 -1.73 -4.49 -7.54
N ASN A 133 -1.30 -5.74 -7.27
CA ASN A 133 -0.57 -6.09 -6.06
C ASN A 133 0.74 -5.28 -5.96
N ALA A 134 1.45 -5.09 -7.08
CA ALA A 134 2.66 -4.28 -7.13
C ALA A 134 2.43 -2.83 -6.65
N SER A 135 1.26 -2.25 -6.91
CA SER A 135 0.88 -0.93 -6.39
C SER A 135 0.43 -0.94 -4.93
N PHE A 136 -0.18 -2.04 -4.49
CA PHE A 136 -0.66 -2.19 -3.12
C PHE A 136 0.46 -2.42 -2.10
N LEU A 137 1.55 -3.06 -2.51
CA LEU A 137 2.73 -3.32 -1.67
C LEU A 137 3.36 -2.04 -1.08
N PRO A 138 3.78 -1.04 -1.87
CA PRO A 138 4.30 0.22 -1.33
C PRO A 138 3.21 1.01 -0.59
N TRP A 139 1.93 0.83 -0.92
CA TRP A 139 0.83 1.44 -0.17
C TRP A 139 0.74 0.90 1.26
N LEU A 140 0.83 -0.42 1.46
CA LEU A 140 0.85 -1.04 2.80
C LEU A 140 2.08 -0.61 3.60
N ALA A 141 3.27 -0.64 2.99
CA ALA A 141 4.51 -0.18 3.62
C ALA A 141 4.47 1.32 3.95
N GLY A 142 3.90 2.13 3.06
CA GLY A 142 3.69 3.57 3.25
C GLY A 142 2.70 3.89 4.37
N THR A 143 1.59 3.14 4.45
CA THR A 143 0.63 3.25 5.57
C THR A 143 1.32 2.93 6.89
N ALA A 144 2.11 1.86 6.96
CA ALA A 144 2.90 1.54 8.14
C ALA A 144 3.92 2.65 8.46
N LEU A 145 4.59 3.18 7.44
CA LEU A 145 5.55 4.28 7.59
C LEU A 145 4.91 5.53 8.20
N ILE A 146 3.71 5.93 7.75
CA ILE A 146 2.97 7.09 8.30
C ILE A 146 2.74 6.93 9.80
N HIS A 147 2.31 5.74 10.24
CA HIS A 147 2.08 5.45 11.66
C HIS A 147 3.39 5.39 12.44
N SER A 148 4.44 4.80 11.87
CA SER A 148 5.76 4.75 12.48
C SER A 148 6.35 6.16 12.66
N LEU A 149 6.27 7.02 11.65
CA LEU A 149 6.70 8.42 11.71
C LEU A 149 5.98 9.17 12.84
N ALA A 150 4.68 8.95 13.04
CA ALA A 150 3.92 9.58 14.11
C ALA A 150 4.42 9.20 15.52
N VAL A 151 4.80 7.92 15.71
CA VAL A 151 5.39 7.47 16.97
C VAL A 151 6.79 8.03 17.14
N THR A 152 7.65 7.94 16.12
CA THR A 152 9.04 8.42 16.18
C THR A 152 9.10 9.91 16.46
N GLU A 153 8.22 10.71 15.83
CA GLU A 153 8.13 12.15 16.05
C GLU A 153 7.77 12.48 17.51
N LYS A 154 6.78 11.80 18.08
CA LYS A 154 6.24 12.11 19.41
C LYS A 154 7.04 11.49 20.55
N ARG A 155 7.65 10.33 20.31
CA ARG A 155 8.15 9.43 21.36
C ARG A 155 9.63 9.10 21.26
N GLN A 156 10.24 9.36 20.10
CA GLN A 156 11.61 8.94 19.83
C GLN A 156 11.86 7.43 19.85
N LEU A 157 10.78 6.65 19.78
CA LEU A 157 10.81 5.20 19.63
C LEU A 157 10.77 4.82 18.15
N PHE A 158 11.01 3.54 17.84
CA PHE A 158 10.85 2.96 16.49
C PHE A 158 11.73 3.54 15.38
N LYS A 159 12.81 4.26 15.70
CA LYS A 159 13.72 4.85 14.69
C LYS A 159 14.20 3.83 13.64
N ALA A 160 14.65 2.66 14.09
CA ALA A 160 15.08 1.57 13.22
C ALA A 160 13.96 1.13 12.27
N TRP A 161 12.78 0.90 12.83
CA TRP A 161 11.59 0.47 12.10
C TRP A 161 11.12 1.52 11.08
N THR A 162 11.13 2.80 11.44
CA THR A 162 10.76 3.89 10.53
C THR A 162 11.71 3.97 9.34
N ILE A 163 13.02 3.82 9.56
CA ILE A 163 14.02 3.81 8.49
C ILE A 163 13.81 2.60 7.59
N LEU A 164 13.63 1.42 8.18
CA LEU A 164 13.37 0.20 7.42
C LEU A 164 12.12 0.34 6.55
N LEU A 165 11.02 0.87 7.09
CA LEU A 165 9.78 1.11 6.34
C LEU A 165 9.96 2.14 5.21
N ALA A 166 10.77 3.17 5.40
CA ALA A 166 11.10 4.12 4.33
C ALA A 166 11.91 3.46 3.21
N VAL A 167 12.84 2.57 3.56
CA VAL A 167 13.57 1.73 2.59
C VAL A 167 12.61 0.81 1.86
N CYS A 168 11.77 0.05 2.59
CA CYS A 168 10.80 -0.87 2.02
C CYS A 168 9.82 -0.17 1.08
N ALA A 169 9.20 0.96 1.48
CA ALA A 169 8.21 1.65 0.64
C ALA A 169 8.79 2.02 -0.74
N PHE A 170 9.96 2.65 -0.78
CA PHE A 170 10.60 3.00 -2.06
C PHE A 170 11.11 1.76 -2.82
N SER A 171 11.64 0.76 -2.11
CA SER A 171 12.11 -0.50 -2.73
C SER A 171 10.97 -1.25 -3.39
N LEU A 172 9.79 -1.28 -2.78
CA LEU A 172 8.58 -1.90 -3.33
C LEU A 172 8.03 -1.11 -4.52
N SER A 173 8.18 0.22 -4.56
CA SER A 173 7.87 1.02 -5.75
C SER A 173 8.82 0.71 -6.93
N LEU A 174 10.12 0.54 -6.66
CA LEU A 174 11.08 0.09 -7.68
C LEU A 174 10.78 -1.35 -8.14
N LEU A 175 10.45 -2.24 -7.21
CA LEU A 175 10.03 -3.61 -7.53
C LEU A 175 8.80 -3.59 -8.42
N GLY A 176 7.79 -2.78 -8.10
CA GLY A 176 6.60 -2.67 -8.94
C GLY A 176 6.92 -2.19 -10.35
N THR A 177 7.86 -1.25 -10.50
CA THR A 177 8.33 -0.80 -11.82
C THR A 177 9.01 -1.95 -12.59
N PHE A 178 9.85 -2.74 -11.92
CA PHE A 178 10.43 -3.95 -12.51
C PHE A 178 9.36 -4.97 -12.93
N LEU A 179 8.39 -5.26 -12.06
CA LEU A 179 7.34 -6.25 -12.29
C LEU A 179 6.49 -5.89 -13.53
N VAL A 180 6.11 -4.62 -13.69
CA VAL A 180 5.28 -4.16 -14.81
C VAL A 180 6.05 -4.10 -16.14
N ARG A 181 7.37 -3.82 -16.11
CA ARG A 181 8.16 -3.57 -17.33
C ARG A 181 8.98 -4.76 -17.82
N SER A 182 9.23 -5.75 -16.98
CA SER A 182 10.11 -6.87 -17.31
C SER A 182 9.43 -7.96 -18.15
N GLY A 183 8.10 -8.01 -18.19
CA GLY A 183 7.36 -9.09 -18.87
C GLY A 183 7.46 -10.45 -18.19
N VAL A 184 8.02 -10.51 -16.97
CA VAL A 184 8.19 -11.78 -16.23
C VAL A 184 6.90 -12.29 -15.60
N LEU A 185 5.89 -11.42 -15.47
CA LEU A 185 4.57 -11.76 -14.97
C LEU A 185 3.58 -11.84 -16.13
N VAL A 186 2.66 -12.79 -16.05
CA VAL A 186 1.44 -12.79 -16.87
C VAL A 186 0.43 -11.90 -16.16
N SER A 187 0.09 -10.77 -16.75
CA SER A 187 -0.87 -9.81 -16.20
C SER A 187 -1.66 -9.14 -17.33
N VAL A 188 -2.93 -8.85 -17.07
CA VAL A 188 -3.77 -8.08 -18.00
C VAL A 188 -3.37 -6.60 -18.07
N HIS A 189 -2.57 -6.14 -17.10
CA HIS A 189 -2.07 -4.77 -16.98
C HIS A 189 -0.61 -4.62 -17.44
N SER A 190 0.04 -5.69 -17.89
CA SER A 190 1.40 -5.60 -18.40
C SER A 190 1.37 -5.22 -19.88
N PHE A 191 1.85 -4.01 -20.18
CA PHE A 191 1.97 -3.48 -21.55
C PHE A 191 3.41 -3.03 -21.82
N ALA A 192 3.87 -3.17 -23.07
CA ALA A 192 5.22 -2.79 -23.51
C ALA A 192 6.35 -3.45 -22.71
N SER A 193 6.26 -4.77 -22.52
CA SER A 193 7.29 -5.60 -21.89
C SER A 193 8.52 -5.72 -22.79
N ASP A 194 9.71 -5.52 -22.20
CA ASP A 194 10.99 -5.67 -22.89
C ASP A 194 12.01 -6.28 -21.90
N PRO A 195 12.60 -7.45 -22.21
CA PRO A 195 13.59 -8.09 -21.35
C PRO A 195 14.78 -7.18 -21.00
N ALA A 196 15.22 -6.31 -21.90
CA ALA A 196 16.33 -5.39 -21.66
C ALA A 196 15.95 -4.34 -20.60
N ARG A 197 14.74 -3.79 -20.67
CA ARG A 197 14.20 -2.86 -19.66
C ARG A 197 14.04 -3.56 -18.31
N GLY A 198 13.54 -4.80 -18.33
CA GLY A 198 13.42 -5.64 -17.14
C GLY A 198 14.76 -5.88 -16.45
N LEU A 199 15.78 -6.29 -17.21
CA LEU A 199 17.12 -6.53 -16.69
C LEU A 199 17.75 -5.27 -16.10
N PHE A 200 17.64 -4.13 -16.79
CA PHE A 200 18.13 -2.85 -16.26
C PHE A 200 17.47 -2.53 -14.92
N MET A 201 16.13 -2.60 -14.85
CA MET A 201 15.37 -2.31 -13.63
C MET A 201 15.71 -3.29 -12.51
N LEU A 202 15.98 -4.57 -12.81
CA LEU A 202 16.43 -5.55 -11.83
C LEU A 202 17.80 -5.19 -11.25
N VAL A 203 18.78 -4.88 -12.10
CA VAL A 203 20.12 -4.46 -11.64
C VAL A 203 20.02 -3.19 -10.81
N PHE A 204 19.25 -2.21 -11.28
CA PHE A 204 19.04 -0.96 -10.54
C PHE A 204 18.36 -1.20 -9.18
N LEU A 205 17.33 -2.06 -9.14
CA LEU A 205 16.70 -2.50 -7.90
C LEU A 205 17.72 -3.14 -6.94
N LEU A 206 18.53 -4.09 -7.41
CA LEU A 206 19.55 -4.76 -6.60
C LEU A 206 20.58 -3.78 -6.03
N LEU A 207 21.01 -2.79 -6.81
CA LEU A 207 21.95 -1.76 -6.36
C LEU A 207 21.33 -0.85 -5.29
N VAL A 208 20.10 -0.36 -5.52
CA VAL A 208 19.43 0.57 -4.59
C VAL A 208 19.01 -0.15 -3.31
N VAL A 209 18.35 -1.30 -3.42
CA VAL A 209 17.87 -2.10 -2.28
C VAL A 209 19.04 -2.71 -1.54
N GLY A 210 19.96 -3.37 -2.25
CA GLY A 210 21.16 -3.96 -1.66
C GLY A 210 22.04 -2.92 -0.97
N GLY A 211 22.28 -1.77 -1.62
CA GLY A 211 23.06 -0.69 -1.05
C GLY A 211 22.43 -0.06 0.20
N SER A 212 21.12 0.22 0.15
CA SER A 212 20.41 0.81 1.29
C SER A 212 20.24 -0.13 2.48
N LEU A 213 19.92 -1.42 2.25
CA LEU A 213 19.84 -2.42 3.32
C LEU A 213 21.22 -2.76 3.90
N SER A 214 22.28 -2.79 3.07
CA SER A 214 23.65 -2.96 3.56
C SER A 214 24.08 -1.79 4.45
N LEU A 215 23.76 -0.55 4.05
CA LEU A 215 24.01 0.63 4.87
C LEU A 215 23.20 0.58 6.18
N TYR A 216 21.93 0.20 6.12
CA TYR A 216 21.07 0.01 7.29
C TYR A 216 21.68 -1.01 8.26
N ALA A 217 22.07 -2.19 7.78
CA ALA A 217 22.69 -3.24 8.58
C ALA A 217 24.03 -2.77 9.19
N TRP A 218 24.87 -2.11 8.39
CA TRP A 218 26.16 -1.57 8.86
C TRP A 218 26.00 -0.52 9.96
N ARG A 219 24.88 0.22 9.95
CA ARG A 219 24.53 1.21 10.98
C ARG A 219 23.68 0.64 12.13
N GLY A 220 23.44 -0.67 12.18
CA GLY A 220 22.56 -1.34 13.15
C GLY A 220 22.83 -0.98 14.61
N ARG A 221 24.09 -0.84 15.03
CA ARG A 221 24.43 -0.47 16.43
C ARG A 221 23.91 0.91 16.84
N MET A 222 23.85 1.86 15.91
CA MET A 222 23.31 3.20 16.16
C MET A 222 21.77 3.20 16.23
N LEU A 223 21.14 2.17 15.64
CA LEU A 223 19.69 2.01 15.56
C LEU A 223 19.10 1.28 16.78
N ALA A 224 19.93 0.91 17.75
CA ALA A 224 19.48 0.25 18.97
C ALA A 224 18.37 1.05 19.67
N ALA A 225 17.31 0.35 20.07
CA ALA A 225 16.15 0.96 20.69
C ALA A 225 16.55 1.63 22.02
N SER A 226 16.24 2.91 22.15
CA SER A 226 16.35 3.66 23.41
C SER A 226 14.96 3.98 23.92
N GLY A 227 14.58 3.43 25.07
CA GLY A 227 13.36 3.80 25.79
C GLY A 227 12.42 2.64 26.08
N GLU A 228 11.75 2.72 27.22
CA GLU A 228 10.73 1.78 27.66
C GLU A 228 9.33 2.22 27.19
N PHE A 229 8.45 1.25 26.93
CA PHE A 229 7.05 1.52 26.65
C PHE A 229 6.14 0.45 27.28
N SER A 230 4.97 0.87 27.77
CA SER A 230 3.98 -0.02 28.37
C SER A 230 3.26 -0.85 27.31
N MET A 231 2.95 -2.11 27.61
CA MET A 231 2.10 -2.94 26.73
C MET A 231 0.73 -2.30 26.49
N LEU A 232 0.17 -1.63 27.51
CA LEU A 232 -1.10 -0.91 27.42
C LEU A 232 -0.85 0.57 27.08
N SER A 233 -0.39 0.82 25.86
CA SER A 233 -0.12 2.17 25.37
C SER A 233 -0.49 2.33 23.91
N ARG A 234 -0.69 3.59 23.47
CA ARG A 234 -0.93 3.90 22.06
C ARG A 234 0.25 3.46 21.19
N GLU A 235 1.47 3.58 21.70
CA GLU A 235 2.69 3.13 21.04
C GLU A 235 2.64 1.62 20.73
N SER A 236 2.22 0.80 21.71
CA SER A 236 2.07 -0.65 21.54
C SER A 236 0.98 -1.02 20.54
N MET A 237 -0.18 -0.34 20.59
CA MET A 237 -1.26 -0.58 19.63
C MET A 237 -0.84 -0.21 18.19
N LEU A 238 -0.11 0.91 18.03
CA LEU A 238 0.43 1.32 16.75
C LEU A 238 1.55 0.39 16.26
N LEU A 239 2.36 -0.18 17.15
CA LEU A 239 3.36 -1.18 16.80
C LEU A 239 2.71 -2.47 16.30
N LEU A 240 1.69 -2.95 17.01
CA LEU A 240 0.97 -4.16 16.62
C LEU A 240 0.26 -3.97 15.27
N ASN A 241 -0.39 -2.83 15.06
CA ASN A 241 -0.99 -2.51 13.77
C ASN A 241 0.06 -2.42 12.64
N ASN A 242 1.22 -1.80 12.90
CA ASN A 242 2.34 -1.78 11.96
C ASN A 242 2.86 -3.18 11.62
N LEU A 243 2.94 -4.07 12.61
CA LEU A 243 3.35 -5.45 12.38
C LEU A 243 2.34 -6.18 11.48
N LEU A 244 1.04 -6.02 11.72
CA LEU A 244 0.00 -6.61 10.86
C LEU A 244 0.07 -6.07 9.43
N LEU A 245 0.25 -4.74 9.24
CA LEU A 245 0.42 -4.15 7.92
C LEU A 245 1.67 -4.68 7.21
N PHE A 246 2.77 -4.84 7.93
CA PHE A 246 4.01 -5.38 7.39
C PHE A 246 3.87 -6.86 7.01
N VAL A 247 3.22 -7.68 7.85
CA VAL A 247 2.93 -9.08 7.55
C VAL A 247 1.98 -9.19 6.35
N ALA A 248 0.94 -8.36 6.27
CA ALA A 248 0.04 -8.29 5.12
C ALA A 248 0.80 -7.97 3.83
N MET A 249 1.72 -6.99 3.89
CA MET A 249 2.60 -6.66 2.77
C MET A 249 3.45 -7.87 2.37
N LEU A 250 4.09 -8.56 3.32
CA LEU A 250 4.88 -9.76 3.02
C LEU A 250 4.04 -10.89 2.41
N THR A 251 2.81 -11.12 2.88
CA THR A 251 1.95 -12.17 2.30
C THR A 251 1.54 -11.84 0.86
N VAL A 252 1.24 -10.56 0.57
CA VAL A 252 0.94 -10.13 -0.79
C VAL A 252 2.19 -10.23 -1.67
N LEU A 253 3.36 -9.87 -1.13
CA LEU A 253 4.64 -9.93 -1.84
C LEU A 253 4.98 -11.38 -2.20
N LEU A 254 4.87 -12.28 -1.23
CA LEU A 254 5.10 -13.71 -1.42
C LEU A 254 4.13 -14.30 -2.43
N GLY A 255 2.82 -14.05 -2.31
CA GLY A 255 1.83 -14.52 -3.28
C GLY A 255 2.11 -14.02 -4.70
N THR A 256 2.57 -12.77 -4.83
CA THR A 256 2.91 -12.15 -6.12
C THR A 256 4.20 -12.69 -6.73
N LEU A 257 5.24 -12.91 -5.93
CA LEU A 257 6.54 -13.38 -6.40
C LEU A 257 6.66 -14.90 -6.49
N TYR A 258 5.78 -15.65 -5.84
CA TYR A 258 5.86 -17.12 -5.79
C TYR A 258 5.79 -17.77 -7.19
N PRO A 259 4.84 -17.41 -8.08
CA PRO A 259 4.85 -17.85 -9.47
C PRO A 259 6.16 -17.59 -10.22
N LEU A 260 6.78 -16.42 -9.95
CA LEU A 260 8.02 -16.01 -10.59
C LEU A 260 9.20 -16.87 -10.12
N ILE A 261 9.26 -17.17 -8.82
CA ILE A 261 10.31 -18.04 -8.24
C ILE A 261 10.21 -19.45 -8.84
N LEU A 262 9.01 -20.02 -8.91
CA LEU A 262 8.82 -21.35 -9.51
C LEU A 262 9.22 -21.38 -10.98
N SER A 263 8.84 -20.35 -11.73
CA SER A 263 9.19 -20.21 -13.14
C SER A 263 10.72 -20.08 -13.32
N ALA A 264 11.40 -19.31 -12.47
CA ALA A 264 12.85 -19.14 -12.50
C ALA A 264 13.63 -20.44 -12.18
N LEU A 265 13.03 -21.33 -11.38
CA LEU A 265 13.59 -22.66 -11.07
C LEU A 265 13.23 -23.74 -12.11
N ASN A 266 12.59 -23.36 -13.23
CA ASN A 266 12.04 -24.29 -14.23
C ASN A 266 11.09 -25.35 -13.62
N LEU A 267 10.37 -24.97 -12.57
CA LEU A 267 9.31 -25.78 -11.96
C LEU A 267 7.97 -25.51 -12.68
N GLN A 268 6.85 -25.89 -12.06
CA GLN A 268 5.52 -25.68 -12.60
C GLN A 268 5.14 -24.20 -12.67
N LYS A 269 4.50 -23.79 -13.78
CA LYS A 269 3.84 -22.48 -13.87
C LYS A 269 2.55 -22.53 -13.07
N LEU A 270 2.50 -21.74 -11.99
CA LEU A 270 1.30 -21.56 -11.18
C LEU A 270 0.79 -20.13 -11.33
N SER A 271 -0.51 -19.94 -11.21
CA SER A 271 -1.13 -18.63 -11.01
C SER A 271 -1.71 -18.57 -9.60
N VAL A 272 -1.48 -17.46 -8.91
CA VAL A 272 -2.01 -17.21 -7.57
C VAL A 272 -3.06 -16.12 -7.71
N GLY A 273 -4.32 -16.46 -7.39
CA GLY A 273 -5.47 -15.56 -7.55
C GLY A 273 -6.21 -15.28 -6.24
N PRO A 274 -7.42 -14.69 -6.33
CA PRO A 274 -8.21 -14.26 -5.18
C PRO A 274 -8.39 -15.30 -4.05
N PRO A 275 -8.57 -16.62 -4.31
CA PRO A 275 -8.72 -17.59 -3.23
C PRO A 275 -7.55 -17.59 -2.24
N TYR A 276 -6.30 -17.55 -2.74
CA TYR A 276 -5.12 -17.49 -1.87
C TYR A 276 -5.11 -16.18 -1.08
N PHE A 277 -5.19 -15.05 -1.78
CA PHE A 277 -5.04 -13.73 -1.16
C PHE A 277 -6.14 -13.45 -0.14
N ASN A 278 -7.40 -13.76 -0.45
CA ASN A 278 -8.50 -13.56 0.49
C ASN A 278 -8.32 -14.43 1.75
N THR A 279 -7.90 -15.70 1.61
CA THR A 279 -7.69 -16.59 2.75
C THR A 279 -6.58 -16.11 3.68
N VAL A 280 -5.46 -15.57 3.15
CA VAL A 280 -4.36 -15.09 4.01
C VAL A 280 -4.56 -13.66 4.49
N PHE A 281 -5.13 -12.79 3.65
CA PHE A 281 -5.23 -11.36 3.93
C PHE A 281 -6.31 -11.06 4.98
N ILE A 282 -7.47 -11.72 4.90
CA ILE A 282 -8.59 -11.46 5.82
C ILE A 282 -8.21 -11.69 7.30
N PRO A 283 -7.60 -12.82 7.70
CA PRO A 283 -7.19 -13.04 9.09
C PRO A 283 -6.15 -12.05 9.62
N ILE A 284 -5.37 -11.41 8.73
CA ILE A 284 -4.38 -10.39 9.09
C ILE A 284 -5.04 -9.01 9.19
N PHE A 285 -5.90 -8.68 8.24
CA PHE A 285 -6.48 -7.35 8.13
C PHE A 285 -7.67 -7.14 9.09
N ALA A 286 -8.42 -8.20 9.44
CA ALA A 286 -9.49 -8.13 10.44
C ALA A 286 -9.00 -7.62 11.82
N PRO A 287 -7.94 -8.18 12.44
CA PRO A 287 -7.39 -7.62 13.67
C PRO A 287 -6.76 -6.24 13.46
N ALA A 288 -6.24 -5.94 12.25
CA ALA A 288 -5.76 -4.60 11.95
C ALA A 288 -6.89 -3.55 11.99
N LEU A 289 -8.06 -3.84 11.39
CA LEU A 289 -9.26 -2.99 11.46
C LEU A 289 -9.75 -2.81 12.91
N PHE A 290 -9.77 -3.90 13.68
CA PHE A 290 -10.10 -3.82 15.10
C PHE A 290 -9.15 -2.87 15.85
N LEU A 291 -7.84 -3.01 15.65
CA LEU A 291 -6.83 -2.14 16.24
C LEU A 291 -6.94 -0.69 15.79
N MET A 292 -7.26 -0.43 14.51
CA MET A 292 -7.47 0.94 14.02
C MET A 292 -8.57 1.66 14.79
N ALA A 293 -9.60 0.93 15.20
CA ALA A 293 -10.74 1.49 15.91
C ALA A 293 -10.49 1.68 17.41
N ILE A 294 -9.65 0.85 18.04
CA ILE A 294 -9.35 0.94 19.48
C ILE A 294 -8.08 1.73 19.82
N ALA A 295 -7.05 1.69 18.97
CA ALA A 295 -5.74 2.28 19.24
C ALA A 295 -5.80 3.78 19.60
N PRO A 296 -6.66 4.61 18.98
CA PRO A 296 -6.77 6.01 19.34
C PRO A 296 -7.33 6.28 20.74
N ILE A 297 -8.03 5.31 21.36
CA ILE A 297 -8.58 5.41 22.72
C ILE A 297 -7.45 5.30 23.76
N PHE A 298 -6.41 4.52 23.45
CA PHE A 298 -5.23 4.38 24.31
C PHE A 298 -4.46 5.70 24.41
N ARG A 299 -3.88 5.98 25.58
CA ARG A 299 -3.02 7.14 25.81
C ARG A 299 -1.56 6.82 25.47
N TRP A 300 -0.79 7.87 25.17
CA TRP A 300 0.67 7.76 25.05
C TRP A 300 1.30 7.41 26.41
N LYS A 301 2.46 6.75 26.43
CA LYS A 301 3.13 6.18 27.62
C LYS A 301 2.41 4.99 28.22
N ASN A 302 1.23 5.24 28.77
CA ASN A 302 0.51 4.26 29.58
C ASN A 302 -0.98 4.59 29.59
N THR A 303 -1.80 3.54 29.57
CA THR A 303 -3.25 3.61 29.66
C THR A 303 -3.70 2.73 30.82
N VAL A 304 -4.45 3.31 31.75
CA VAL A 304 -5.08 2.54 32.83
C VAL A 304 -6.35 1.91 32.27
N PHE A 305 -6.40 0.57 32.21
CA PHE A 305 -7.50 -0.14 31.54
C PHE A 305 -8.88 0.17 32.15
N SER A 306 -8.95 0.35 33.47
CA SER A 306 -10.19 0.70 34.16
C SER A 306 -10.81 2.03 33.69
N GLU A 307 -10.00 2.97 33.18
CA GLU A 307 -10.48 4.25 32.65
C GLU A 307 -11.15 4.13 31.28
N ILE A 308 -10.75 3.14 30.47
CA ILE A 308 -11.27 2.97 29.09
C ILE A 308 -12.27 1.82 28.97
N ARG A 309 -12.33 0.93 29.97
CA ARG A 309 -13.15 -0.31 29.94
C ARG A 309 -14.62 -0.03 29.64
N ASN A 310 -15.24 0.90 30.37
CA ASN A 310 -16.68 1.15 30.23
C ASN A 310 -17.02 1.74 28.85
N GLN A 311 -16.13 2.60 28.32
CA GLN A 311 -16.27 3.14 26.97
C GLN A 311 -16.17 2.04 25.91
N LEU A 312 -15.19 1.14 26.04
CA LEU A 312 -15.03 0.00 25.12
C LEU A 312 -16.22 -0.95 25.15
N ILE A 313 -16.73 -1.30 26.34
CA ILE A 313 -17.89 -2.19 26.49
C ILE A 313 -19.14 -1.55 25.87
N LEU A 314 -19.41 -0.27 26.17
CA LEU A 314 -20.57 0.43 25.62
C LEU A 314 -20.51 0.47 24.08
N PHE A 315 -19.35 0.80 23.52
CA PHE A 315 -19.16 0.88 22.08
C PHE A 315 -19.30 -0.50 21.41
N PHE A 316 -18.71 -1.53 22.02
CA PHE A 316 -18.84 -2.93 21.57
C PHE A 316 -20.32 -3.35 21.51
N ILE A 317 -21.10 -3.09 22.57
CA ILE A 317 -22.52 -3.45 22.62
C ILE A 317 -23.31 -2.72 21.52
N LEU A 318 -23.13 -1.40 21.39
CA LEU A 318 -23.86 -0.59 20.41
C LEU A 318 -23.57 -1.04 18.96
N VAL A 319 -22.29 -1.26 18.63
CA VAL A 319 -21.88 -1.75 17.30
C VAL A 319 -22.43 -3.16 17.04
N THR A 320 -22.40 -4.04 18.05
CA THR A 320 -22.93 -5.41 17.93
C THR A 320 -24.43 -5.38 17.65
N LEU A 321 -25.20 -4.62 18.43
CA LEU A 321 -26.66 -4.51 18.25
C LEU A 321 -27.02 -3.93 16.88
N LEU A 322 -26.33 -2.88 16.44
CA LEU A 322 -26.55 -2.29 15.12
C LEU A 322 -26.22 -3.28 14.00
N SER A 323 -25.12 -4.02 14.12
CA SER A 323 -24.72 -5.01 13.11
C SER A 323 -25.70 -6.18 13.05
N ILE A 324 -26.20 -6.67 14.19
CA ILE A 324 -27.23 -7.71 14.25
C ILE A 324 -28.53 -7.23 13.59
N ALA A 325 -28.97 -6.00 13.90
CA ALA A 325 -30.17 -5.42 13.31
C ALA A 325 -30.06 -5.30 11.78
N LEU A 326 -28.90 -4.87 11.27
CA LEU A 326 -28.64 -4.77 9.83
C LEU A 326 -28.57 -6.14 9.15
N CYS A 327 -27.91 -7.13 9.77
CA CYS A 327 -27.90 -8.51 9.26
C CYS A 327 -29.31 -9.11 9.20
N TRP A 328 -30.14 -8.86 10.23
CA TRP A 328 -31.52 -9.31 10.28
C TRP A 328 -32.37 -8.65 9.18
N TRP A 329 -32.25 -7.33 9.02
CA TRP A 329 -32.93 -6.59 7.96
C TRP A 329 -32.52 -7.05 6.56
N ALA A 330 -31.23 -7.33 6.34
CA ALA A 330 -30.71 -7.83 5.07
C ALA A 330 -30.96 -9.33 4.83
N GLY A 331 -31.53 -10.06 5.80
CA GLY A 331 -31.75 -11.50 5.70
C GLY A 331 -30.48 -12.37 5.71
N VAL A 332 -29.33 -11.83 6.12
CA VAL A 332 -28.04 -12.51 6.06
C VAL A 332 -27.77 -13.28 7.36
N LYS A 333 -27.61 -14.60 7.25
CA LYS A 333 -27.34 -15.52 8.38
C LYS A 333 -25.89 -16.04 8.40
N SER A 334 -24.91 -15.14 8.29
CA SER A 334 -23.48 -15.49 8.31
C SER A 334 -22.74 -14.81 9.47
N LEU A 335 -22.07 -15.61 10.30
CA LEU A 335 -21.25 -15.10 11.40
C LEU A 335 -20.03 -14.30 10.90
N GLY A 336 -19.41 -14.76 9.81
CA GLY A 336 -18.30 -14.04 9.19
C GLY A 336 -18.71 -12.66 8.67
N PHE A 337 -19.89 -12.58 8.07
CA PHE A 337 -20.47 -11.31 7.62
C PHE A 337 -20.77 -10.38 8.80
N LEU A 338 -21.41 -10.90 9.85
CA LEU A 338 -21.68 -10.13 11.06
C LEU A 338 -20.38 -9.55 11.66
N ALA A 339 -19.34 -10.37 11.80
CA ALA A 339 -18.06 -9.93 12.35
C ALA A 339 -17.39 -8.85 11.49
N ALA A 340 -17.39 -9.02 10.15
CA ALA A 340 -16.83 -8.03 9.24
C ALA A 340 -17.61 -6.71 9.30
N LEU A 341 -18.95 -6.78 9.32
CA LEU A 341 -19.84 -5.63 9.41
C LEU A 341 -19.62 -4.87 10.73
N MET A 342 -19.47 -5.59 11.85
CA MET A 342 -19.13 -5.01 13.15
C MET A 342 -17.83 -4.21 13.09
N LEU A 343 -16.77 -4.73 12.47
CA LEU A 343 -15.49 -4.02 12.35
C LEU A 343 -15.62 -2.75 11.51
N ALA A 344 -16.33 -2.81 10.38
CA ALA A 344 -16.55 -1.66 9.51
C ALA A 344 -17.38 -0.57 10.22
N ILE A 345 -18.51 -0.95 10.83
CA ILE A 345 -19.38 -0.04 11.58
C ILE A 345 -18.64 0.57 12.77
N TRP A 346 -17.84 -0.21 13.49
CA TRP A 346 -17.03 0.31 14.59
C TRP A 346 -16.13 1.43 14.09
N LEU A 347 -15.34 1.17 13.05
CA LEU A 347 -14.39 2.13 12.53
C LEU A 347 -15.07 3.42 12.04
N ILE A 348 -16.21 3.27 11.33
CA ILE A 348 -17.02 4.40 10.85
C ILE A 348 -17.56 5.22 12.02
N THR A 349 -18.27 4.58 12.96
CA THR A 349 -18.91 5.27 14.10
C THR A 349 -17.87 5.90 15.02
N TRP A 350 -16.72 5.25 15.22
CA TRP A 350 -15.62 5.80 16.01
C TRP A 350 -15.06 7.07 15.34
N SER A 351 -14.82 7.01 14.04
CA SER A 351 -14.34 8.16 13.26
C SER A 351 -15.33 9.34 13.31
N LEU A 352 -16.63 9.07 13.13
CA LEU A 352 -17.67 10.09 13.15
C LEU A 352 -17.85 10.73 14.54
N SER A 353 -17.78 9.94 15.61
CA SER A 353 -17.90 10.45 16.99
C SER A 353 -16.78 11.44 17.37
N HIS A 354 -15.65 11.39 16.65
CA HIS A 354 -14.51 12.27 16.86
C HIS A 354 -14.40 13.37 15.81
N ILE A 355 -15.37 13.56 14.92
CA ILE A 355 -15.27 14.55 13.83
C ILE A 355 -15.13 15.99 14.33
N ARG A 356 -15.61 16.32 15.54
CA ARG A 356 -15.56 17.68 16.14
C ARG A 356 -14.23 18.02 16.83
N VAL A 357 -13.15 17.30 16.54
CA VAL A 357 -11.82 17.55 17.13
C VAL A 357 -11.02 18.65 16.40
N LYS A 358 -9.87 19.00 16.96
CA LYS A 358 -8.92 19.99 16.41
C LYS A 358 -8.60 19.71 14.94
N ALA A 359 -8.47 20.77 14.14
CA ALA A 359 -8.16 20.74 12.69
C ALA A 359 -7.05 19.72 12.29
N GLY A 360 -6.01 19.57 13.12
CA GLY A 360 -4.89 18.65 12.86
C GLY A 360 -5.20 17.14 12.93
N GLN A 361 -6.41 16.73 13.34
CA GLN A 361 -6.81 15.33 13.40
C GLN A 361 -7.78 14.91 12.28
N TRP A 362 -8.31 15.87 11.51
CA TRP A 362 -9.28 15.61 10.44
C TRP A 362 -8.73 14.68 9.36
N ALA A 363 -7.50 14.90 8.92
CA ALA A 363 -6.87 14.05 7.91
C ALA A 363 -6.80 12.57 8.34
N MET A 364 -6.50 12.32 9.63
CA MET A 364 -6.46 10.97 10.18
C MET A 364 -7.88 10.37 10.24
N ILE A 365 -8.86 11.14 10.73
CA ILE A 365 -10.27 10.70 10.84
C ILE A 365 -10.85 10.38 9.46
N LEU A 366 -10.63 11.25 8.46
CA LEU A 366 -11.09 11.04 7.09
C LEU A 366 -10.47 9.79 6.47
N ALA A 367 -9.17 9.57 6.68
CA ALA A 367 -8.50 8.36 6.19
C ALA A 367 -9.08 7.08 6.82
N HIS A 368 -9.31 7.07 8.13
CA HIS A 368 -9.88 5.91 8.84
C HIS A 368 -11.36 5.69 8.51
N LEU A 369 -12.14 6.77 8.36
CA LEU A 369 -13.50 6.70 7.86
C LEU A 369 -13.54 6.09 6.45
N GLY A 370 -12.62 6.52 5.57
CA GLY A 370 -12.46 5.95 4.23
C GLY A 370 -12.22 4.44 4.27
N VAL A 371 -11.30 3.96 5.11
CA VAL A 371 -11.07 2.52 5.31
C VAL A 371 -12.33 1.80 5.79
N GLY A 372 -13.08 2.41 6.71
CA GLY A 372 -14.37 1.85 7.18
C GLY A 372 -15.41 1.74 6.07
N VAL A 373 -15.53 2.77 5.22
CA VAL A 373 -16.43 2.77 4.05
C VAL A 373 -15.98 1.74 3.01
N THR A 374 -14.68 1.64 2.74
CA THR A 374 -14.12 0.60 1.85
C THR A 374 -14.42 -0.79 2.38
N ALA A 375 -14.21 -1.05 3.67
CA ALA A 375 -14.54 -2.34 4.29
C ALA A 375 -16.02 -2.68 4.14
N LEU A 376 -16.92 -1.72 4.39
CA LEU A 376 -18.36 -1.90 4.18
C LEU A 376 -18.69 -2.22 2.72
N GLY A 377 -18.09 -1.51 1.76
CA GLY A 377 -18.23 -1.77 0.33
C GLY A 377 -17.82 -3.18 -0.05
N ILE A 378 -16.63 -3.62 0.39
CA ILE A 378 -16.12 -4.99 0.16
C ILE A 378 -17.10 -6.04 0.71
N ILE A 379 -17.61 -5.82 1.93
CA ILE A 379 -18.56 -6.73 2.59
C ILE A 379 -19.87 -6.82 1.80
N CYS A 380 -20.42 -5.67 1.38
CA CYS A 380 -21.65 -5.61 0.59
C CYS A 380 -21.47 -6.27 -0.77
N THR A 381 -20.40 -5.96 -1.52
CA THR A 381 -20.12 -6.59 -2.81
C THR A 381 -19.92 -8.10 -2.66
N THR A 382 -19.25 -8.57 -1.61
CA THR A 382 -18.99 -10.00 -1.42
C THR A 382 -20.27 -10.80 -1.15
N VAL A 383 -21.26 -10.22 -0.46
CA VAL A 383 -22.49 -10.93 -0.06
C VAL A 383 -23.66 -10.66 -1.00
N CYS A 384 -23.77 -9.44 -1.53
CA CYS A 384 -24.90 -9.05 -2.37
C CYS A 384 -24.66 -9.32 -3.86
N SER A 385 -23.41 -9.48 -4.31
CA SER A 385 -23.14 -9.80 -5.72
C SER A 385 -23.56 -11.23 -6.04
N GLN A 386 -24.33 -11.37 -7.11
CA GLN A 386 -24.63 -12.66 -7.73
C GLN A 386 -23.89 -12.72 -9.07
N GLN A 387 -23.03 -13.72 -9.26
CA GLN A 387 -22.35 -13.98 -10.52
C GLN A 387 -22.75 -15.35 -11.06
N ARG A 388 -23.05 -15.42 -12.36
CA ARG A 388 -23.37 -16.65 -13.07
C ARG A 388 -22.66 -16.65 -14.42
N ASP A 389 -21.68 -17.54 -14.56
CA ASP A 389 -20.99 -17.72 -15.83
C ASP A 389 -21.75 -18.77 -16.65
N VAL A 390 -22.32 -18.35 -17.78
CA VAL A 390 -23.16 -19.21 -18.63
C VAL A 390 -22.69 -19.09 -20.07
N ALA A 391 -22.51 -20.23 -20.75
CA ALA A 391 -22.29 -20.23 -22.19
C ALA A 391 -23.61 -19.97 -22.91
N MET A 392 -23.69 -18.85 -23.64
CA MET A 392 -24.91 -18.42 -24.33
C MET A 392 -24.74 -18.46 -25.86
N LYS A 393 -25.80 -18.86 -26.57
CA LYS A 393 -25.93 -18.79 -28.02
C LYS A 393 -26.73 -17.54 -28.43
N PRO A 394 -26.61 -17.08 -29.69
CA PRO A 394 -27.46 -15.99 -30.18
C PRO A 394 -28.95 -16.32 -30.01
N GLY A 395 -29.68 -15.46 -29.30
CA GLY A 395 -31.10 -15.65 -28.98
C GLY A 395 -31.38 -16.22 -27.58
N ASP A 396 -30.35 -16.67 -26.85
CA ASP A 396 -30.53 -17.09 -25.46
C ASP A 396 -30.84 -15.88 -24.56
N SER A 397 -31.79 -16.05 -23.65
CA SER A 397 -32.11 -15.08 -22.59
C SER A 397 -31.94 -15.73 -21.22
N LEU A 398 -31.25 -15.05 -20.31
CA LEU A 398 -31.12 -15.47 -18.91
C LEU A 398 -31.77 -14.42 -18.02
N GLN A 399 -32.66 -14.84 -17.13
CA GLN A 399 -33.08 -14.00 -16.00
C GLN A 399 -32.08 -14.18 -14.85
N MET A 400 -31.47 -13.07 -14.44
CA MET A 400 -30.80 -12.96 -13.15
C MET A 400 -31.90 -12.89 -12.08
N GLY A 401 -31.78 -13.75 -11.06
CA GLY A 401 -32.83 -14.01 -10.07
C GLY A 401 -33.31 -12.79 -9.30
#